data_AF-A0A8J2AGE4-F1
#
_entry.id   AF-A0A8J2AGE4-F1
#
_cell.length_a   1.000
_cell.length_b   1.000
_cell.length_c   1.000
_cell.angle_alpha   90.00
_cell.angle_beta   90.00
_cell.angle_gamma   90.00
#
_symmetry.space_group_name_H-M   'P 1'
#
loop_
_entity.id
_entity.type
_entity.pdbx_description
1 polymer ?
#
loop_
_entity_poly.entity_id
_entity_poly.type
_entity_poly.pdbx_seq_one_letter_code
_entity_poly.pdbx_strand_id
1 'polypeptide(L)'
;MDLPPSSRHSAEEVGLHCEMRTIEIDTDLIKMQNTIRSQRLLLEEWGAFVKTEEEKRRFALAQADFDQLCSRFAALEARERPEINPVEQGDGEDAKN
;
A
#
# COMPACT_ATOMS: atom_id res chain seq x y z
N MET A 1 -24.87 44.07 4.71
CA MET A 1 -23.72 43.23 5.09
C MET A 1 -23.43 42.38 3.87
N ASP A 2 -22.49 42.81 3.02
CA ASP A 2 -22.08 42.03 1.85
C ASP A 2 -21.13 40.92 2.31
N LEU A 3 -21.48 39.67 2.03
CA LEU A 3 -20.63 38.51 2.31
C LEU A 3 -19.60 38.35 1.19
N PRO A 4 -18.32 38.08 1.50
CA PRO A 4 -17.29 37.91 0.47
C PRO A 4 -17.50 36.62 -0.32
N PRO A 5 -17.26 36.61 -1.65
CA PRO A 5 -17.38 35.41 -2.47
C PRO A 5 -16.11 34.56 -2.34
N SER A 6 -15.90 33.95 -1.17
CA SER A 6 -14.79 33.01 -0.96
C SER A 6 -15.35 31.60 -0.81
N SER A 7 -15.76 30.95 -1.90
CA SER A 7 -15.93 29.48 -1.97
C SER A 7 -16.23 28.98 -3.40
N ARG A 8 -15.60 29.56 -4.43
CA ARG A 8 -15.48 28.86 -5.73
C ARG A 8 -14.04 28.42 -5.86
N HIS A 9 -13.76 27.20 -5.39
CA HIS A 9 -12.47 26.55 -5.64
C HIS A 9 -12.29 26.43 -7.16
N SER A 10 -11.16 26.85 -7.71
CA SER A 10 -10.90 26.71 -9.14
C SER A 10 -10.73 25.22 -9.49
N ALA A 11 -11.00 24.84 -10.74
CA ALA A 11 -10.76 23.45 -11.18
C ALA A 11 -9.28 23.04 -10.99
N GLU A 12 -8.37 24.01 -11.07
CA GLU A 12 -6.93 23.84 -10.79
C GLU A 12 -6.67 23.54 -9.30
N GLU A 13 -7.32 24.25 -8.37
CA GLU A 13 -7.19 23.99 -6.93
C GLU A 13 -7.73 22.61 -6.52
N VAL A 14 -8.84 22.18 -7.13
CA VAL A 14 -9.39 20.84 -6.91
C VAL A 14 -8.45 19.77 -7.48
N GLY A 15 -7.90 20.00 -8.68
CA GLY A 15 -6.90 19.11 -9.29
C GLY A 15 -5.64 18.95 -8.44
N LEU A 16 -5.07 20.07 -7.96
CA LEU A 16 -3.92 20.08 -7.05
C LEU A 16 -4.18 19.33 -5.74
N HIS A 17 -5.37 19.50 -5.14
CA HIS A 17 -5.74 18.78 -3.93
C HIS A 17 -5.86 17.25 -4.16
N CYS A 18 -6.38 16.83 -5.32
CA CYS A 18 -6.44 15.42 -5.70
C CYS A 18 -5.05 14.82 -5.92
N GLU A 19 -4.14 15.54 -6.58
CA GLU A 19 -2.74 15.13 -6.78
C GLU A 19 -1.99 15.01 -5.45
N MET A 20 -2.11 16.01 -4.57
CA MET A 20 -1.51 15.96 -3.22
C MET A 20 -1.99 14.75 -2.42
N ARG A 21 -3.31 14.50 -2.41
CA ARG A 21 -3.88 13.33 -1.71
C ARG A 21 -3.32 12.01 -2.25
N THR A 22 -3.10 11.91 -3.55
CA THR A 22 -2.52 10.72 -4.19
C THR A 22 -1.07 10.50 -3.74
N ILE A 23 -0.27 11.56 -3.74
CA ILE A 23 1.14 11.52 -3.27
C ILE A 23 1.23 11.12 -1.79
N GLU A 24 0.33 11.62 -0.94
CA GLU A 24 0.28 11.27 0.48
C GLU A 24 -0.02 9.78 0.70
N ILE A 25 -1.03 9.24 -0.01
CA ILE A 25 -1.38 7.82 0.06
C ILE A 25 -0.20 6.95 -0.38
N ASP A 26 0.44 7.27 -1.51
CA ASP A 26 1.60 6.53 -1.99
C ASP A 26 2.77 6.56 -1.00
N THR A 27 3.02 7.73 -0.40
CA THR A 27 4.07 7.90 0.61
C THR A 27 3.81 7.02 1.84
N ASP A 28 2.56 6.96 2.31
CA ASP A 28 2.21 6.17 3.48
C ASP A 28 2.22 4.66 3.17
N LEU A 29 1.79 4.24 1.98
CA LEU A 29 1.94 2.85 1.53
C LEU A 29 3.43 2.44 1.51
N ILE A 30 4.33 3.28 1.00
CA ILE A 30 5.78 3.01 1.00
C ILE A 30 6.33 2.88 2.43
N LYS A 31 5.92 3.77 3.35
CA LYS A 31 6.33 3.68 4.76
C LYS A 31 5.85 2.37 5.40
N MET A 32 4.60 1.98 5.12
CA MET A 32 4.04 0.72 5.61
C MET A 32 4.77 -0.50 5.04
N GLN A 33 5.08 -0.52 3.73
CA GLN A 33 5.90 -1.57 3.10
C GLN A 33 7.26 -1.71 3.79
N ASN A 34 7.96 -0.60 4.03
CA ASN A 34 9.25 -0.61 4.70
C ASN A 34 9.15 -1.11 6.14
N THR A 35 8.08 -0.72 6.85
CA THR A 35 7.82 -1.19 8.22
C THR A 35 7.59 -2.70 8.24
N ILE A 36 6.75 -3.23 7.34
CA ILE A 36 6.50 -4.68 7.22
C ILE A 36 7.80 -5.43 6.93
N ARG A 37 8.65 -4.92 6.02
CA ARG A 37 9.95 -5.51 5.72
C ARG A 37 10.86 -5.56 6.95
N SER A 38 10.95 -4.48 7.71
CA SER A 38 11.75 -4.44 8.94
C SER A 38 11.24 -5.42 9.99
N GLN A 39 9.93 -5.52 10.17
CA GLN A 39 9.32 -6.47 11.13
C GLN A 39 9.54 -7.93 10.71
N ARG A 40 9.52 -8.24 9.41
CA ARG A 40 9.89 -9.56 8.88
C ARG A 40 11.30 -9.95 9.31
N LEU A 41 12.28 -9.05 9.12
CA LEU A 41 13.67 -9.29 9.49
C LEU A 41 13.83 -9.52 11.00
N LEU A 42 13.19 -8.69 11.83
CA LEU A 42 13.21 -8.86 13.29
C LEU A 42 12.60 -10.20 13.72
N LEU A 43 11.53 -10.65 13.06
CA LEU A 43 10.91 -11.94 13.33
C LEU A 43 11.85 -13.09 12.93
N GLU A 44 12.51 -13.01 11.78
CA GLU A 44 13.50 -14.01 11.33
C GLU A 44 14.69 -14.10 12.29
N GLU A 45 15.21 -12.96 12.73
CA GLU A 45 16.26 -12.88 13.75
C GLU A 45 15.78 -13.50 15.07
N TRP A 46 14.59 -13.15 15.56
CA TRP A 46 14.04 -13.74 16.79
C TRP A 46 13.88 -15.26 16.68
N GLY A 47 13.39 -15.75 15.53
CA GLY A 47 13.24 -17.18 15.25
C GLY A 47 14.52 -17.99 15.44
N ALA A 48 15.69 -17.40 15.15
CA ALA A 48 16.99 -18.04 15.35
C ALA A 48 17.37 -18.23 16.84
N PHE A 49 16.77 -17.47 17.75
CA PHE A 49 17.05 -17.53 19.19
C PHE A 49 16.01 -18.30 20.01
N VAL A 50 14.94 -18.78 19.38
CA VAL A 50 13.89 -19.58 20.03
C VAL A 50 14.45 -20.94 20.46
N LYS A 51 14.41 -21.26 21.77
CA LYS A 51 15.01 -22.50 22.31
C LYS A 51 14.00 -23.41 23.01
N THR A 52 13.03 -22.82 23.69
CA THR A 52 12.04 -23.55 24.49
C THR A 52 10.74 -23.76 23.73
N GLU A 53 9.96 -24.77 24.10
CA GLU A 53 8.64 -25.02 23.51
C GLU A 53 7.66 -23.86 23.72
N GLU A 54 7.76 -23.17 24.86
CA GLU A 54 6.95 -21.98 25.14
C GLU A 54 7.33 -20.81 24.22
N GLU A 55 8.62 -20.59 23.97
CA GLU A 55 9.08 -19.60 22.99
C GLU A 55 8.66 -19.98 21.57
N LYS A 56 8.73 -21.27 21.18
CA LYS A 56 8.24 -21.73 19.87
C LYS A 56 6.77 -21.44 19.68
N ARG A 57 5.95 -21.67 20.72
CA ARG A 57 4.52 -21.36 20.67
C ARG A 57 4.28 -19.86 20.52
N ARG A 58 4.98 -19.03 21.30
CA ARG A 58 4.86 -17.55 21.20
C ARG A 58 5.34 -17.03 19.85
N PHE A 59 6.43 -17.58 19.33
CA PHE A 59 6.96 -17.26 18.02
C PHE A 59 5.99 -17.61 16.90
N ALA A 60 5.40 -18.82 16.94
CA ALA A 60 4.40 -19.24 15.95
C ALA A 60 3.15 -18.34 15.95
N LEU A 61 2.69 -17.89 17.13
CA LEU A 61 1.60 -16.92 17.22
C LEU A 61 1.98 -15.57 16.61
N ALA A 62 3.16 -15.05 16.95
CA ALA A 62 3.64 -13.79 16.39
C ALA A 62 3.81 -13.87 14.85
N GLN A 63 4.24 -15.01 14.34
CA GLN A 63 4.35 -15.25 12.91
C GLN A 63 2.97 -15.28 12.22
N ALA A 64 1.99 -15.96 12.81
CA ALA A 64 0.62 -15.97 12.30
C ALA A 64 -0.02 -14.56 12.30
N ASP A 65 0.18 -13.79 13.37
CA ASP A 65 -0.31 -12.40 13.47
C ASP A 65 0.37 -11.51 12.41
N PHE A 66 1.67 -11.69 12.20
CA PHE A 66 2.43 -10.97 11.18
C PHE A 66 1.97 -11.31 9.76
N ASP A 67 1.71 -12.59 9.47
CA ASP A 67 1.18 -13.03 8.17
C ASP A 67 -0.23 -12.46 7.92
N GLN A 68 -1.06 -12.36 8.96
CA GLN A 68 -2.36 -11.70 8.87
C GLN A 68 -2.22 -10.20 8.58
N LEU A 69 -1.27 -9.53 9.23
CA LEU A 69 -0.97 -8.11 8.98
C LEU A 69 -0.51 -7.88 7.54
N CYS A 70 0.38 -8.73 7.01
CA CYS A 70 0.81 -8.70 5.61
C CYS A 70 -0.36 -8.88 4.65
N SER A 71 -1.26 -9.82 4.92
CA SER A 71 -2.45 -10.08 4.08
C SER A 71 -3.40 -8.88 4.06
N ARG A 72 -3.63 -8.25 5.22
CA ARG A 72 -4.45 -7.03 5.31
C ARG A 72 -3.83 -5.85 4.59
N PHE A 73 -2.51 -5.74 4.64
CA PHE A 73 -1.79 -4.70 3.93
C PHE A 73 -1.84 -4.89 2.41
N ALA A 74 -1.61 -6.11 1.91
CA ALA A 74 -1.75 -6.40 0.48
C ALA A 74 -3.16 -6.08 -0.05
N ALA A 75 -4.20 -6.35 0.75
CA ALA A 75 -5.57 -5.97 0.42
C ALA A 75 -5.79 -4.45 0.41
N LEU A 76 -5.10 -3.69 1.27
CA LEU A 76 -5.11 -2.22 1.24
C LEU A 76 -4.41 -1.70 -0.01
N GLU A 77 -3.22 -2.21 -0.33
CA GLU A 77 -2.47 -1.80 -1.53
C GLU A 77 -3.28 -2.01 -2.81
N ALA A 78 -3.96 -3.15 -2.94
CA ALA A 78 -4.79 -3.45 -4.09
C ALA A 78 -6.02 -2.53 -4.22
N ARG A 79 -6.51 -1.97 -3.11
CA ARG A 79 -7.65 -1.02 -3.12
C ARG A 79 -7.21 0.40 -3.44
N GLU A 80 -6.02 0.79 -2.97
CA GLU A 80 -5.51 2.16 -3.08
C GLU A 80 -4.72 2.40 -4.37
N ARG A 81 -4.14 1.35 -4.98
CA ARG A 81 -3.58 1.43 -6.33
C ARG A 81 -4.69 1.05 -7.31
N PRO A 82 -5.41 2.00 -7.92
CA PRO A 82 -6.36 1.66 -8.97
C PRO A 82 -5.62 0.86 -10.06
N GLU A 83 -6.27 -0.18 -10.57
CA GLU A 83 -5.77 -0.96 -11.70
C GLU A 83 -5.21 -0.01 -12.76
N ILE A 84 -3.89 0.01 -12.91
CA ILE A 84 -3.30 0.36 -14.19
C ILE A 84 -3.74 -0.80 -15.07
N ASN A 85 -4.92 -0.66 -15.67
CA ASN A 85 -5.33 -1.53 -16.75
C ASN A 85 -4.13 -1.56 -17.70
N PRO A 86 -3.54 -2.73 -17.99
CA PRO A 86 -2.63 -2.80 -19.10
C PRO A 86 -3.45 -2.27 -20.28
N VAL A 87 -3.09 -1.08 -20.78
CA VAL A 87 -3.56 -0.60 -22.07
C VAL A 87 -3.35 -1.78 -22.97
N GLU A 88 -4.44 -2.38 -23.46
CA GLU A 88 -4.40 -3.45 -24.43
C GLU A 88 -3.38 -3.01 -25.48
N GLN A 89 -2.21 -3.66 -25.49
CA GLN A 89 -1.31 -3.55 -26.62
C GLN A 89 -2.17 -4.06 -27.76
N GLY A 90 -2.68 -3.13 -28.57
CA GLY A 90 -3.40 -3.48 -29.76
C GLY A 90 -2.53 -4.45 -30.53
N ASP A 91 -3.01 -5.69 -30.61
CA ASP A 91 -2.60 -6.66 -31.61
C ASP A 91 -2.94 -6.04 -32.97
N GLY A 92 -2.04 -5.18 -33.44
CA GLY A 92 -1.91 -4.81 -34.84
C GLY A 92 -1.25 -5.96 -35.54
N GLU A 93 -2.01 -7.05 -35.68
CA GLU A 93 -1.68 -8.24 -36.45
C GLU A 93 -1.24 -7.81 -37.85
N ASP A 94 0.05 -7.97 -38.13
CA ASP A 94 0.67 -7.83 -39.45
C ASP A 94 0.19 -9.01 -40.31
N ALA A 95 -1.08 -8.98 -40.71
CA ALA A 95 -1.71 -9.96 -41.58
C ALA A 95 -1.72 -9.43 -43.02
N LYS A 96 -0.73 -9.92 -43.77
CA LYS A 96 -0.65 -9.90 -45.23
C LYS A 96 -2.02 -10.09 -45.90
N ASN A 97 -2.44 -9.10 -46.70
CA ASN A 97 -3.16 -9.28 -47.97
C ASN A 97 -3.05 -8.01 -48.82
#